data_AF-A0A858RST6-F1
#
_entry.id   AF-A0A858RST6-F1
#
_cell.length_a   1.000
_cell.length_b   1.000
_cell.length_c   1.000
_cell.angle_alpha   90.00
_cell.angle_beta   90.00
_cell.angle_gamma   90.00
#
_symmetry.space_group_name_H-M   'P 1'
#
loop_
_entity.id
_entity.type
_entity.pdbx_description
1 polymer ?
#
loop_
_entity_poly.entity_id
_entity_poly.type
_entity_poly.pdbx_seq_one_letter_code
_entity_poly.pdbx_strand_id
1 'polypeptide(L)'
;MDANPYAAPVAAVTGEVPLPSDPEEIRRAHIAHEASVRSVGTLYFLGAMGMTVWTITNAHALITGSELAKESAWGLVAILAVITALQYWMGIGLRRLRKPARAVAAIFSAIGLIAVPIGTVISAYVLYLLMSRKGSMVFSSGYQEVIAATPDVKYKTSKVVWAVLLLFGVVILAFVALGLIAAISAAVKGG
;
A
#
# COMPACT_ATOMS: atom_id res chain seq x y z
N MET A 1 32.14 18.63 -53.30
CA MET A 1 31.76 18.14 -51.96
C MET A 1 30.25 18.05 -51.96
N ASP A 2 29.72 16.85 -52.15
CA ASP A 2 28.30 16.63 -52.40
C ASP A 2 27.50 16.84 -51.11
N ALA A 3 26.57 17.78 -51.15
CA ALA A 3 25.68 18.06 -50.03
C ALA A 3 24.79 16.83 -49.78
N ASN A 4 24.91 16.22 -48.61
CA ASN A 4 24.13 15.04 -48.22
C ASN A 4 22.61 15.37 -48.28
N PRO A 5 21.83 14.75 -49.20
CA PRO A 5 20.40 15.00 -49.36
C PRO A 5 19.56 14.58 -48.15
N TYR A 6 20.14 13.80 -47.24
CA TYR A 6 19.52 13.32 -46.00
C TYR A 6 20.06 14.03 -44.74
N ALA A 7 20.80 15.14 -44.90
CA ALA A 7 21.19 15.94 -43.75
C ALA A 7 19.93 16.54 -43.11
N ALA A 8 19.58 16.04 -41.92
CA ALA A 8 18.47 16.60 -41.14
C ALA A 8 18.73 18.09 -40.90
N PRO A 9 17.72 18.96 -41.06
CA PRO A 9 17.89 20.38 -40.79
C PRO A 9 18.36 20.54 -39.34
N VAL A 10 19.48 21.25 -39.17
CA VAL A 10 19.96 21.64 -37.84
C VAL A 10 18.99 22.68 -37.31
N ALA A 11 17.91 22.22 -36.68
CA ALA A 11 17.04 23.09 -35.91
C ALA A 11 17.90 23.72 -34.82
N ALA A 12 18.09 25.04 -34.89
CA ALA A 12 18.61 25.79 -33.76
C ALA A 12 17.71 25.45 -32.57
N VAL A 13 18.26 24.81 -31.54
CA VAL A 13 17.58 24.58 -30.28
C VAL A 13 17.52 25.92 -29.52
N THR A 14 16.91 26.93 -30.15
CA THR A 14 16.44 28.14 -29.47
C THR A 14 15.02 27.85 -29.00
N GLY A 15 14.94 26.86 -28.12
CA GLY A 15 13.81 26.69 -27.24
C GLY A 15 14.43 26.63 -25.86
N GLU A 16 14.31 27.71 -25.09
CA GLU A 16 14.16 27.52 -23.67
C GLU A 16 13.04 26.49 -23.53
N VAL A 17 13.41 25.24 -23.27
CA VAL A 17 12.46 24.23 -22.81
C VAL A 17 11.81 24.92 -21.62
N PRO A 18 10.49 25.21 -21.63
CA PRO A 18 9.84 25.82 -20.50
C PRO A 18 10.28 25.02 -19.28
N LEU A 19 10.90 25.71 -18.31
CA LEU A 19 11.28 25.10 -17.04
C LEU A 19 10.13 24.19 -16.64
N PRO A 20 10.40 22.93 -16.25
CA PRO A 20 9.37 21.94 -15.98
C PRO A 20 8.29 22.65 -15.18
N SER A 21 7.05 22.65 -15.72
CA SER A 21 5.87 23.33 -15.18
C SER A 21 5.98 23.48 -13.67
N ASP A 22 5.79 24.69 -13.14
CA ASP A 22 5.95 25.04 -11.72
C ASP A 22 5.75 23.80 -10.82
N PRO A 23 6.77 23.37 -10.04
CA PRO A 23 6.66 22.19 -9.19
C PRO A 23 5.37 22.19 -8.35
N GLU A 24 4.88 23.35 -7.95
CA GLU A 24 3.60 23.50 -7.26
C GLU A 24 2.40 23.11 -8.14
N GLU A 25 2.39 23.48 -9.43
CA GLU A 25 1.36 23.08 -10.39
C GLU A 25 1.36 21.55 -10.59
N ILE A 26 2.53 20.95 -10.83
CA ILE A 26 2.68 19.49 -10.97
C ILE A 26 2.13 18.81 -9.71
N ARG A 27 2.50 19.35 -8.54
CA ARG A 27 2.09 18.84 -7.25
C ARG A 27 0.58 18.89 -7.09
N ARG A 28 -0.03 20.06 -7.29
CA ARG A 28 -1.49 20.28 -7.17
C ARG A 28 -2.27 19.35 -8.12
N ALA A 29 -1.75 19.09 -9.32
CA ALA A 29 -2.39 18.18 -10.27
C ALA A 29 -2.40 16.69 -9.81
N HIS A 30 -1.46 16.28 -8.96
CA HIS A 30 -1.27 14.87 -8.56
C HIS A 30 -1.50 14.59 -7.07
N ILE A 31 -1.65 15.63 -6.24
CA ILE A 31 -1.72 15.50 -4.78
C ILE A 31 -2.87 14.61 -4.29
N ALA A 32 -4.03 14.65 -4.97
CA ALA A 32 -5.17 13.81 -4.63
C ALA A 32 -4.89 12.32 -4.92
N HIS A 33 -4.21 12.04 -6.03
CA HIS A 33 -3.82 10.68 -6.40
C HIS A 33 -2.78 10.13 -5.44
N GLU A 34 -1.79 10.95 -5.07
CA GLU A 34 -0.84 10.61 -4.03
C GLU A 34 -1.50 10.34 -2.69
N ALA A 35 -2.42 11.20 -2.25
CA ALA A 35 -3.12 10.99 -0.98
C ALA A 35 -3.89 9.66 -0.99
N SER A 36 -4.49 9.31 -2.13
CA SER A 36 -5.16 8.03 -2.35
C SER A 36 -4.18 6.84 -2.30
N VAL A 37 -3.00 6.94 -2.92
CA VAL A 37 -1.97 5.89 -2.81
C VAL A 37 -1.45 5.75 -1.38
N ARG A 38 -1.24 6.86 -0.66
CA ARG A 38 -0.81 6.84 0.74
C ARG A 38 -1.89 6.24 1.65
N SER A 39 -3.18 6.47 1.38
CA SER A 39 -4.28 5.86 2.15
C SER A 39 -4.38 4.35 1.92
N VAL A 40 -4.12 3.86 0.71
CA VAL A 40 -3.96 2.42 0.45
C VAL A 40 -2.82 1.83 1.28
N GLY A 41 -1.71 2.55 1.43
CA GLY A 41 -0.65 2.15 2.35
C GLY A 41 -1.14 2.00 3.81
N THR A 42 -2.03 2.88 4.27
CA THR A 42 -2.69 2.74 5.59
C THR A 42 -3.61 1.52 5.65
N LEU A 43 -4.32 1.18 4.56
CA LEU A 43 -5.12 -0.03 4.49
C LEU A 43 -4.25 -1.30 4.66
N TYR A 44 -3.08 -1.35 4.03
CA TYR A 44 -2.11 -2.44 4.26
C TYR A 44 -1.62 -2.52 5.70
N PHE A 45 -1.44 -1.39 6.39
CA PHE A 45 -1.13 -1.41 7.83
C PHE A 45 -2.25 -2.01 8.67
N LEU A 46 -3.51 -1.64 8.38
CA LEU A 46 -4.67 -2.20 9.09
C LEU A 46 -4.78 -3.71 8.85
N GLY A 47 -4.60 -4.15 7.60
CA GLY A 47 -4.53 -5.56 7.23
C GLY A 47 -3.40 -6.29 7.98
N ALA A 48 -2.21 -5.72 8.02
CA ALA A 48 -1.06 -6.28 8.74
C ALA A 48 -1.29 -6.37 10.26
N MET A 49 -1.97 -5.40 10.87
CA MET A 49 -2.32 -5.44 12.29
C MET A 49 -3.28 -6.60 12.60
N GLY A 50 -4.35 -6.75 11.82
CA GLY A 50 -5.27 -7.87 11.97
C GLY A 50 -4.58 -9.21 11.75
N MET A 51 -3.74 -9.29 10.72
CA MET A 51 -2.95 -10.49 10.40
C MET A 51 -1.96 -10.85 11.51
N THR A 52 -1.36 -9.85 12.17
CA THR A 52 -0.45 -10.06 13.31
C THR A 52 -1.17 -10.77 14.44
N VAL A 53 -2.38 -10.32 14.78
CA VAL A 53 -3.21 -10.94 15.83
C VAL A 53 -3.54 -12.37 15.45
N TRP A 54 -3.94 -12.61 14.20
CA TRP A 54 -4.22 -13.95 13.70
C TRP A 54 -2.98 -14.85 13.74
N THR A 55 -1.80 -14.36 13.33
CA THR A 55 -0.53 -15.08 13.43
C THR A 55 -0.23 -15.42 14.90
N ILE A 56 -0.40 -14.49 15.84
CA ILE A 56 -0.15 -14.72 17.27
C ILE A 56 -1.11 -15.78 17.83
N THR A 57 -2.40 -15.74 17.49
CA THR A 57 -3.37 -16.75 17.93
C THR A 57 -3.00 -18.15 17.43
N ASN A 58 -2.51 -18.29 16.19
CA ASN A 58 -2.03 -19.58 15.67
C ASN A 58 -0.70 -20.00 16.30
N ALA A 59 0.21 -19.05 16.53
CA ALA A 59 1.45 -19.32 17.23
C ALA A 59 1.20 -19.79 18.67
N HIS A 60 0.17 -19.26 19.34
CA HIS A 60 -0.22 -19.74 20.67
C HIS A 60 -0.68 -21.20 20.65
N ALA A 61 -1.42 -21.61 19.61
CA ALA A 61 -1.83 -23.01 19.44
C ALA A 61 -0.65 -23.98 19.26
N LEU A 62 0.53 -23.51 18.82
CA LEU A 62 1.76 -24.33 18.80
C LEU A 62 2.27 -24.66 20.20
N ILE A 63 1.96 -23.83 21.19
CA ILE A 63 2.42 -23.99 22.57
C ILE A 63 1.41 -24.83 23.36
N THR A 64 0.11 -24.57 23.18
CA THR A 64 -0.97 -25.13 24.00
C THR A 64 -1.79 -26.22 23.32
N GLY A 65 -1.61 -26.43 22.00
CA GLY A 65 -2.37 -27.39 21.22
C GLY A 65 -1.92 -28.85 21.38
N SER A 66 -2.70 -29.78 20.80
CA SER A 66 -2.32 -31.19 20.70
C SER A 66 -1.15 -31.39 19.75
N GLU A 67 -0.41 -32.50 19.89
CA GLU A 67 0.75 -32.81 19.03
C GLU A 67 0.39 -32.83 17.54
N LEU A 68 -0.78 -33.37 17.19
CA LEU A 68 -1.30 -33.33 15.81
C LEU A 68 -1.49 -31.90 15.28
N ALA A 69 -1.94 -30.97 16.12
CA ALA A 69 -2.08 -29.57 15.73
C ALA A 69 -0.71 -28.91 15.52
N LYS A 70 0.28 -29.23 16.37
CA LYS A 70 1.63 -28.67 16.30
C LYS A 70 2.36 -29.00 15.01
N GLU A 71 2.31 -30.25 14.54
CA GLU A 71 3.01 -30.69 13.33
C GLU A 71 2.59 -29.89 12.08
N SER A 72 1.30 -29.60 11.95
CA SER A 72 0.75 -28.84 10.82
C SER A 72 0.91 -27.31 10.94
N ALA A 73 1.00 -26.79 12.16
CA ALA A 73 0.84 -25.36 12.40
C ALA A 73 2.13 -24.54 12.24
N TRP A 74 3.32 -25.14 12.34
CA TRP A 74 4.60 -24.42 12.17
C TRP A 74 4.74 -23.81 10.76
N GLY A 75 4.44 -24.61 9.73
CA GLY A 75 4.48 -24.15 8.34
C GLY A 75 3.49 -23.01 8.09
N LEU A 76 2.26 -23.13 8.61
CA LEU A 76 1.25 -22.09 8.50
C LEU A 76 1.69 -20.81 9.21
N VAL A 77 2.12 -20.87 10.47
CA VAL A 77 2.56 -19.70 11.24
C VAL A 77 3.73 -18.98 10.55
N ALA A 78 4.71 -19.73 10.02
CA ALA A 78 5.82 -19.16 9.27
C ALA A 78 5.35 -18.39 8.02
N ILE A 79 4.44 -18.99 7.23
CA ILE A 79 3.86 -18.35 6.04
C ILE A 79 3.08 -17.07 6.44
N LEU A 80 2.23 -17.16 7.47
CA LEU A 80 1.46 -16.01 7.96
C LEU A 80 2.39 -14.89 8.44
N ALA A 81 3.47 -15.21 9.16
CA ALA A 81 4.45 -14.22 9.62
C ALA A 81 5.15 -13.50 8.45
N VAL A 82 5.55 -14.23 7.40
CA VAL A 82 6.13 -13.64 6.19
C VAL A 82 5.14 -12.73 5.48
N ILE A 83 3.89 -13.16 5.31
CA ILE A 83 2.83 -12.35 4.69
C ILE A 83 2.57 -11.09 5.52
N THR A 84 2.51 -11.19 6.84
CA THR A 84 2.34 -10.05 7.76
C THR A 84 3.49 -9.04 7.60
N ALA A 85 4.74 -9.50 7.60
CA ALA A 85 5.91 -8.64 7.41
C ALA A 85 5.88 -7.95 6.03
N LEU A 86 5.50 -8.68 4.97
CA LEU A 86 5.37 -8.15 3.63
C LEU A 86 4.27 -7.09 3.55
N GLN A 87 3.13 -7.26 4.23
CA GLN A 87 2.07 -6.25 4.30
C GLN A 87 2.54 -4.97 5.01
N TYR A 88 3.27 -5.08 6.13
CA TYR A 88 3.89 -3.91 6.77
C TYR A 88 4.86 -3.20 5.83
N TRP A 89 5.73 -3.95 5.15
CA TRP A 89 6.67 -3.40 4.19
C TRP A 89 5.96 -2.70 3.02
N MET A 90 4.88 -3.26 2.48
CA MET A 90 4.05 -2.62 1.45
C MET A 90 3.38 -1.35 1.97
N GLY A 91 2.83 -1.39 3.19
CA GLY A 91 2.23 -0.21 3.82
C GLY A 91 3.22 0.95 3.97
N ILE A 92 4.44 0.67 4.45
CA ILE A 92 5.53 1.65 4.51
C ILE A 92 5.92 2.12 3.11
N GLY A 93 6.11 1.18 2.19
CA GLY A 93 6.59 1.42 0.84
C GLY A 93 5.65 2.29 0.01
N LEU A 94 4.34 2.04 0.07
CA LEU A 94 3.32 2.84 -0.60
C LEU A 94 3.20 4.23 0.02
N ARG A 95 3.27 4.36 1.35
CA ARG A 95 3.25 5.69 2.00
C ARG A 95 4.48 6.54 1.69
N ARG A 96 5.62 5.88 1.43
CA ARG A 96 6.86 6.49 0.98
C ARG A 96 7.00 6.52 -0.54
N LEU A 97 5.95 6.16 -1.29
CA LEU A 97 5.90 6.19 -2.76
C LEU A 97 7.08 5.45 -3.44
N ARG A 98 7.50 4.31 -2.88
CA ARG A 98 8.62 3.52 -3.40
C ARG A 98 8.17 2.66 -4.58
N LYS A 99 8.87 2.74 -5.71
CA LYS A 99 8.65 1.91 -6.92
C LYS A 99 8.50 0.40 -6.66
N PRO A 100 9.36 -0.28 -5.87
CA PRO A 100 9.19 -1.72 -5.66
C PRO A 100 7.88 -2.07 -4.92
N ALA A 101 7.44 -1.23 -3.99
CA ALA A 101 6.19 -1.45 -3.26
C ALA A 101 4.97 -1.36 -4.20
N ARG A 102 5.03 -0.51 -5.23
CA ARG A 102 3.99 -0.43 -6.28
C ARG A 102 3.80 -1.75 -7.00
N ALA A 103 4.89 -2.41 -7.42
CA ALA A 103 4.83 -3.66 -8.16
C ALA A 103 4.26 -4.79 -7.30
N VAL A 104 4.76 -4.94 -6.08
CA VAL A 104 4.27 -5.98 -5.15
C VAL A 104 2.81 -5.74 -4.79
N ALA A 105 2.40 -4.51 -4.47
CA ALA A 105 1.01 -4.19 -4.16
C ALA A 105 0.08 -4.41 -5.36
N ALA A 106 0.53 -4.18 -6.60
CA ALA A 106 -0.24 -4.49 -7.80
C ALA A 106 -0.47 -5.99 -7.96
N ILE A 107 0.54 -6.82 -7.71
CA ILE A 107 0.41 -8.30 -7.72
C ILE A 107 -0.60 -8.76 -6.67
N PHE A 108 -0.46 -8.27 -5.44
CA PHE A 108 -1.40 -8.60 -4.35
C PHE A 108 -2.83 -8.13 -4.66
N SER A 109 -2.97 -6.97 -5.29
CA SER A 109 -4.28 -6.47 -5.71
C SER A 109 -4.88 -7.36 -6.80
N ALA A 110 -4.09 -7.83 -7.77
CA ALA A 110 -4.55 -8.77 -8.78
C ALA A 110 -5.05 -10.08 -8.18
N ILE A 111 -4.35 -10.63 -7.18
CA ILE A 111 -4.81 -11.81 -6.44
C ILE A 111 -6.12 -11.49 -5.69
N GLY A 112 -6.20 -10.31 -5.07
CA GLY A 112 -7.40 -9.89 -4.34
C GLY A 112 -8.65 -9.71 -5.22
N LEU A 113 -8.53 -9.65 -6.56
CA LEU A 113 -9.68 -9.64 -7.45
C LEU A 113 -10.55 -10.91 -7.34
N ILE A 114 -9.96 -12.02 -6.90
CA ILE A 114 -10.67 -13.30 -6.69
C ILE A 114 -11.62 -13.22 -5.48
N ALA A 115 -11.36 -12.32 -4.53
CA ALA A 115 -12.17 -12.17 -3.31
C ALA A 115 -13.44 -11.32 -3.56
N VAL A 116 -14.43 -11.90 -4.21
CA VAL A 116 -15.71 -11.24 -4.57
C VAL A 116 -16.64 -11.12 -3.35
N PRO A 117 -17.40 -10.01 -3.19
CA PRO A 117 -17.41 -8.80 -4.03
C PRO A 117 -16.48 -7.69 -3.50
N ILE A 118 -16.23 -7.66 -2.19
CA ILE A 118 -15.56 -6.55 -1.51
C ILE A 118 -14.09 -6.46 -1.93
N GLY A 119 -13.39 -7.59 -1.93
CA GLY A 119 -11.98 -7.67 -2.34
C GLY A 119 -11.82 -7.24 -3.79
N THR A 120 -12.71 -7.66 -4.70
CA THR A 120 -12.68 -7.23 -6.10
C THR A 120 -12.80 -5.72 -6.26
N VAL A 121 -13.74 -5.07 -5.58
CA VAL A 121 -13.92 -3.61 -5.67
C VAL A 121 -12.69 -2.87 -5.15
N ILE A 122 -12.20 -3.25 -3.97
CA ILE A 122 -11.02 -2.63 -3.34
C ILE A 122 -9.79 -2.85 -4.23
N SER A 123 -9.53 -4.10 -4.63
CA SER A 123 -8.38 -4.46 -5.44
C SER A 123 -8.39 -3.80 -6.81
N ALA A 124 -9.55 -3.73 -7.49
CA ALA A 124 -9.67 -3.05 -8.77
C ALA A 124 -9.32 -1.56 -8.63
N TYR A 125 -9.80 -0.91 -7.57
CA TYR A 125 -9.46 0.47 -7.29
C TYR A 125 -7.96 0.66 -6.99
N VAL A 126 -7.35 -0.21 -6.19
CA VAL A 126 -5.90 -0.17 -5.92
C VAL A 126 -5.10 -0.39 -7.21
N LEU A 127 -5.46 -1.38 -8.03
CA LEU A 127 -4.85 -1.61 -9.35
C LEU A 127 -4.93 -0.37 -10.23
N TYR A 128 -6.09 0.27 -10.32
CA TYR A 128 -6.25 1.53 -11.05
C TYR A 128 -5.32 2.63 -10.51
N LEU A 129 -5.27 2.83 -9.19
CA LEU A 129 -4.38 3.82 -8.57
C LEU A 129 -2.91 3.55 -8.88
N LEU A 130 -2.48 2.29 -8.79
CA LEU A 130 -1.09 1.91 -8.98
C LEU A 130 -0.69 1.88 -10.46
N MET A 131 -1.53 1.40 -11.36
CA MET A 131 -1.17 1.16 -12.77
C MET A 131 -1.53 2.30 -13.73
N SER A 132 -2.30 3.30 -13.29
CA SER A 132 -2.60 4.49 -14.10
C SER A 132 -1.38 5.36 -14.41
N ARG A 133 -1.50 6.25 -15.41
CA ARG A 133 -0.49 7.27 -15.72
C ARG A 133 -0.16 8.16 -14.51
N LYS A 134 -1.18 8.56 -13.75
CA LYS A 134 -1.01 9.31 -12.49
C LYS A 134 -0.24 8.50 -11.45
N GLY A 135 -0.51 7.21 -11.33
CA GLY A 135 0.27 6.29 -10.51
C GLY A 135 1.74 6.29 -10.92
N SER A 136 2.03 6.09 -12.22
CA SER A 136 3.41 6.13 -12.73
C SER A 136 4.13 7.44 -12.41
N MET A 137 3.44 8.57 -12.51
CA MET A 137 4.02 9.87 -12.17
C MET A 137 4.36 9.97 -10.68
N VAL A 138 3.43 9.61 -9.79
CA VAL A 138 3.60 9.73 -8.34
C VAL A 138 4.74 8.85 -7.79
N PHE A 139 5.00 7.69 -8.42
CA PHE A 139 6.11 6.79 -8.06
C PHE A 139 7.42 7.10 -8.80
N SER A 140 7.47 8.14 -9.63
CA SER A 140 8.70 8.52 -10.36
C SER A 140 9.71 9.21 -9.44
N SER A 141 10.99 9.20 -9.82
CA SER A 141 12.04 9.92 -9.10
C SER A 141 11.86 11.44 -9.21
N GLY A 142 11.54 11.96 -10.40
CA GLY A 142 11.30 13.39 -10.59
C GLY A 142 10.13 13.93 -9.74
N TYR A 143 9.09 13.12 -9.50
CA TYR A 143 8.02 13.54 -8.60
C TYR A 143 8.45 13.58 -7.11
N GLN A 144 9.48 12.83 -6.70
CA GLN A 144 10.07 12.99 -5.36
C GLN A 144 10.79 14.33 -5.21
N GLU A 145 11.42 14.83 -6.26
CA GLU A 145 12.02 16.17 -6.28
C GLU A 145 10.94 17.25 -6.17
N VAL A 146 9.80 17.06 -6.86
CA VAL A 146 8.62 17.92 -6.72
C VAL A 146 8.09 17.94 -5.28
N ILE A 147 8.02 16.78 -4.60
CA ILE A 147 7.65 16.70 -3.17
C ILE A 147 8.61 17.52 -2.31
N ALA A 148 9.92 17.38 -2.55
CA ALA A 148 10.95 18.07 -1.78
C ALA A 148 10.91 19.59 -1.98
N ALA A 149 10.56 20.05 -3.19
CA ALA A 149 10.42 21.46 -3.54
C ALA A 149 9.12 22.11 -3.04
N THR A 150 8.09 21.32 -2.68
CA THR A 150 6.73 21.82 -2.33
C THR A 150 6.22 21.32 -0.97
N PRO A 151 6.97 21.52 0.14
CA PRO A 151 6.62 20.95 1.45
C PRO A 151 5.34 21.51 2.08
N ASP A 152 4.93 22.70 1.67
CA ASP A 152 3.73 23.44 2.11
C ASP A 152 2.44 22.95 1.44
N VAL A 153 2.54 22.34 0.26
CA VAL A 153 1.40 21.84 -0.52
C VAL A 153 0.93 20.49 0.01
N LYS A 154 -0.09 20.52 0.89
CA LYS A 154 -0.63 19.33 1.59
C LYS A 154 -2.08 19.02 1.21
N TYR A 155 -2.39 17.73 1.10
CA TYR A 155 -3.76 17.28 0.83
C TYR A 155 -4.63 17.47 2.07
N LYS A 156 -5.82 18.03 1.89
CA LYS A 156 -6.82 18.17 2.95
C LYS A 156 -7.82 17.02 2.85
N THR A 157 -7.63 16.00 3.68
CA THR A 157 -8.61 14.91 3.80
C THR A 157 -9.89 15.45 4.43
N SER A 158 -11.04 15.13 3.82
CA SER A 158 -12.35 15.50 4.38
C SER A 158 -12.59 14.85 5.75
N LYS A 159 -13.26 15.58 6.66
CA LYS A 159 -13.64 15.08 7.99
C LYS A 159 -14.49 13.79 7.91
N VAL A 160 -15.29 13.65 6.85
CA VAL A 160 -16.11 12.44 6.63
C VAL A 160 -15.25 11.20 6.42
N VAL A 161 -14.18 11.32 5.63
CA VAL A 161 -13.23 10.21 5.40
C VAL A 161 -12.55 9.81 6.71
N TRP A 162 -12.20 10.80 7.55
CA TRP A 162 -11.67 10.54 8.89
C TRP A 162 -12.65 9.78 9.79
N ALA A 163 -13.93 10.17 9.79
CA ALA A 163 -14.96 9.49 10.57
C ALA A 163 -15.15 8.03 10.12
N VAL A 164 -15.17 7.77 8.81
CA VAL A 164 -15.27 6.42 8.24
C VAL A 164 -14.05 5.57 8.60
N LEU A 165 -12.83 6.12 8.47
CA LEU A 165 -11.61 5.40 8.85
C LEU A 165 -11.55 5.09 10.35
N LEU A 166 -12.01 6.02 11.20
CA LEU A 166 -12.07 5.82 12.64
C LEU A 166 -13.07 4.70 13.00
N LEU A 167 -14.27 4.73 12.41
CA LEU A 167 -15.26 3.67 12.57
C LEU A 167 -14.69 2.31 12.17
N PHE A 168 -14.06 2.23 11.00
CA PHE A 168 -13.46 0.98 10.52
C PHE A 168 -12.33 0.49 11.44
N GLY A 169 -11.48 1.41 11.92
CA GLY A 169 -10.43 1.12 12.89
C GLY A 169 -10.96 0.58 14.22
N VAL A 170 -12.04 1.17 14.76
CA VAL A 170 -12.69 0.71 16.00
C VAL A 170 -13.27 -0.68 15.82
N VAL A 171 -13.94 -0.95 14.68
CA VAL A 171 -14.47 -2.29 14.38
C VAL A 171 -13.35 -3.33 14.35
N ILE A 172 -12.25 -3.05 13.64
CA ILE A 172 -11.10 -3.96 13.60
C ILE A 172 -10.53 -4.18 15.01
N LEU A 173 -10.36 -3.12 15.80
CA LEU A 173 -9.86 -3.23 17.18
C LEU A 173 -10.78 -4.06 18.08
N ALA A 174 -12.10 -3.94 17.92
CA ALA A 174 -13.06 -4.75 18.64
C ALA A 174 -12.91 -6.25 18.29
N PHE A 175 -12.79 -6.59 17.00
CA PHE A 175 -12.54 -7.97 16.57
C PHE A 175 -11.21 -8.52 17.11
N VAL A 176 -10.16 -7.71 17.08
CA VAL A 176 -8.85 -8.05 17.67
C VAL A 176 -8.99 -8.32 19.16
N ALA A 177 -9.65 -7.43 19.91
CA ALA A 177 -9.83 -7.58 21.36
C ALA A 177 -10.64 -8.85 21.69
N LEU A 178 -11.73 -9.12 20.97
CA LEU A 178 -12.53 -10.34 21.13
C LEU A 178 -11.70 -11.60 20.84
N GLY A 179 -10.90 -11.60 19.77
CA GLY A 179 -10.00 -12.72 19.44
C GLY A 179 -8.96 -12.96 20.53
N LEU A 180 -8.37 -11.91 21.10
CA LEU A 180 -7.43 -12.02 22.22
C LEU A 180 -8.11 -12.53 23.49
N ILE A 181 -9.30 -12.02 23.84
CA ILE A 181 -10.07 -12.49 25.01
C ILE A 181 -10.41 -13.98 24.86
N ALA A 182 -10.84 -14.40 23.67
CA ALA A 182 -11.13 -15.80 23.40
C ALA A 182 -9.89 -16.68 23.54
N ALA A 183 -8.74 -16.25 23.01
CA ALA A 183 -7.47 -16.96 23.14
C ALA A 183 -7.02 -17.10 24.61
N ILE A 184 -7.08 -16.01 25.38
CA ILE A 184 -6.75 -16.03 26.82
C ILE A 184 -7.70 -16.94 27.59
N SER A 185 -9.01 -16.85 27.31
CA SER A 185 -10.02 -17.69 27.97
C SER A 185 -9.82 -19.17 27.69
N ALA A 186 -9.40 -19.53 26.47
CA ALA A 186 -9.06 -20.90 26.12
C ALA A 186 -7.81 -21.38 26.88
N ALA A 187 -6.78 -20.53 27.01
CA ALA A 187 -5.58 -20.86 27.77
C ALA A 187 -5.87 -21.11 29.27
N VAL A 188 -6.77 -20.32 29.87
CA VAL A 188 -7.14 -20.46 31.29
C VAL A 188 -7.96 -21.73 31.56
N LYS A 189 -8.82 -22.16 30.63
CA LYS A 189 -9.66 -23.37 30.80
C LYS A 189 -8.91 -24.69 30.54
N GLY A 190 -7.77 -24.63 29.85
CA GLY A 190 -6.99 -25.81 29.45
C GLY A 190 -5.84 -26.18 30.39
N GLY A 191 -5.56 -25.39 31.43
CA GLY A 191 -4.58 -25.68 32.49
C GLY A 191 -5.26 -26.04 33.79
#